data_AF-A0AAV0XWD3-F1
#
_entry.id   AF-A0AAV0XWD3-F1
#
_cell.length_a   1.000
_cell.length_b   1.000
_cell.length_c   1.000
_cell.angle_alpha   90.00
_cell.angle_beta   90.00
_cell.angle_gamma   90.00
#
_symmetry.space_group_name_H-M   'P 1'
#
loop_
_entity.id
_entity.type
_entity.pdbx_description
1 polymer ?
#
loop_
_entity_poly.entity_id
_entity_poly.type
_entity_poly.pdbx_seq_one_letter_code
_entity_poly.pdbx_strand_id
1 'polypeptide(L)'
;MKRKTVTKRQRMTSSDEGLFEIERFKKCSKTFVIKNTLDFIDYMLFFNYVRDKLILKLKQSCLQSSIKFNLHVDSVYERIITQEVQDIAFKTSNTLACNSSDFNKLLNRMFDKLLSEQDQFLAKGSGWSLTTIDVLQLRINIVNPLRGETYIDLPEFMKDKKAIINVKNNDDKCFKYSILSKFDNRSNKTYLNKKYFKMLEKKSGLDFKCIDFPTPISQMKKFERVNDVSINLYSLNDKDHIFPLYICDIEKKKHFDLFLFNNDETSHYCYIKNFSRFVRSQKTKNCSKLIICKRCFTTFGNNPCKSKLWGMKGLIEHQHNCRKNQLGRPIMFEEGDDEFIYFKNYKNTKRIPIVIYADFECILTPKKPNEYIQSCEKKKKNTCYTFA
;
A
#
# COMPACT_ATOMS: atom_id res chain seq x y z
N MET A 1 -26.75 37.84 -9.32
CA MET A 1 -25.35 37.92 -9.79
C MET A 1 -24.86 36.54 -10.18
N LYS A 2 -24.88 36.22 -11.48
CA LYS A 2 -24.41 34.92 -12.00
C LYS A 2 -22.90 34.83 -11.77
N ARG A 3 -22.45 33.80 -11.03
CA ARG A 3 -21.02 33.50 -10.87
C ARG A 3 -20.46 33.18 -12.26
N LYS A 4 -19.60 34.05 -12.78
CA LYS A 4 -18.80 33.79 -13.98
C LYS A 4 -17.90 32.58 -13.69
N THR A 5 -18.24 31.44 -14.26
CA THR A 5 -17.37 30.27 -14.33
C THR A 5 -16.16 30.68 -15.16
N VAL A 6 -15.00 30.74 -14.51
CA VAL A 6 -13.72 30.95 -15.20
C VAL A 6 -13.47 29.70 -16.03
N THR A 7 -13.70 29.77 -17.33
CA THR A 7 -13.40 28.72 -18.30
C THR A 7 -11.93 28.32 -18.20
N LYS A 8 -11.65 27.01 -18.24
CA LYS A 8 -10.32 26.37 -18.20
C LYS A 8 -9.30 26.94 -19.23
N ARG A 9 -9.77 27.71 -20.21
CA ARG A 9 -9.01 28.38 -21.29
C ARG A 9 -7.85 29.28 -20.86
N GLN A 10 -7.70 29.65 -19.59
CA GLN A 10 -6.68 30.62 -19.13
C GLN A 10 -5.42 30.03 -18.46
N ARG A 11 -5.18 28.72 -18.49
CA ARG A 11 -3.93 28.13 -17.96
C ARG A 11 -3.25 27.21 -18.95
N MET A 12 -2.75 27.73 -20.08
CA MET A 12 -1.71 27.05 -20.88
C MET A 12 -1.21 27.91 -22.05
N THR A 13 -0.86 29.18 -21.79
CA THR A 13 -0.07 29.99 -22.72
C THR A 13 1.41 29.58 -22.62
N SER A 14 1.80 28.64 -23.45
CA SER A 14 3.17 28.55 -23.96
C SER A 14 3.11 27.83 -25.31
N SER A 15 3.56 28.57 -26.32
CA SER A 15 3.89 28.15 -27.68
C SER A 15 5.04 27.16 -27.63
N ASP A 16 4.83 25.95 -28.12
CA ASP A 16 5.85 25.10 -28.76
C ASP A 16 5.16 23.83 -29.29
N GLU A 17 5.59 23.34 -30.44
CA GLU A 17 4.97 22.23 -31.18
C GLU A 17 5.32 20.84 -30.61
N GLY A 18 5.60 20.77 -29.31
CA GLY A 18 6.24 19.65 -28.65
C GLY A 18 5.37 18.88 -27.66
N LEU A 19 5.86 17.68 -27.32
CA LEU A 19 5.34 16.82 -26.27
C LEU A 19 5.93 17.33 -24.94
N PHE A 20 5.13 18.03 -24.14
CA PHE A 20 5.62 18.70 -22.92
C PHE A 20 5.56 17.77 -21.71
N GLU A 21 6.66 17.69 -20.96
CA GLU A 21 6.71 16.98 -19.70
C GLU A 21 6.16 17.88 -18.58
N ILE A 22 5.09 17.44 -17.94
CA ILE A 22 4.58 18.05 -16.72
C ILE A 22 4.90 17.06 -15.59
N GLU A 23 5.96 17.33 -14.84
CA GLU A 23 6.23 16.56 -13.63
C GLU A 23 5.15 16.86 -12.59
N ARG A 24 4.46 15.81 -12.14
CA ARG A 24 3.64 15.85 -10.93
C ARG A 24 3.99 14.65 -10.08
N PHE A 25 4.39 14.97 -8.85
CA PHE A 25 4.74 14.05 -7.75
C PHE A 25 6.06 13.27 -7.89
N LYS A 26 7.02 13.63 -7.03
CA LYS A 26 8.17 12.81 -6.58
C LYS A 26 8.93 12.01 -7.66
N LYS A 27 9.20 12.54 -8.86
CA LYS A 27 10.04 11.93 -9.92
C LYS A 27 9.66 10.53 -10.47
N CYS A 28 8.69 9.82 -9.88
CA CYS A 28 8.32 8.44 -10.26
C CYS A 28 7.17 8.36 -11.29
N SER A 29 6.47 9.47 -11.50
CA SER A 29 5.36 9.61 -12.44
C SER A 29 5.65 10.77 -13.38
N LYS A 30 5.65 10.48 -14.68
CA LYS A 30 5.87 11.44 -15.75
C LYS A 30 4.62 11.57 -16.60
N THR A 31 4.09 12.78 -16.70
CA THR A 31 2.96 13.07 -17.59
C THR A 31 3.46 13.82 -18.81
N PHE A 32 3.23 13.25 -19.98
CA PHE A 32 3.53 13.87 -21.25
C PHE A 32 2.25 14.37 -21.90
N VAL A 33 2.30 15.58 -22.44
CA VAL A 33 1.11 16.28 -22.93
C VAL A 33 1.31 16.62 -24.40
N ILE A 34 0.35 16.23 -25.24
CA ILE A 34 0.30 16.52 -26.67
C ILE A 34 -0.93 17.38 -26.91
N LYS A 35 -0.70 18.66 -27.21
CA LYS A 35 -1.78 19.59 -27.61
C LYS A 35 -2.21 19.29 -29.04
N ASN A 36 -3.50 19.44 -29.30
CA ASN A 36 -4.02 19.39 -30.66
C ASN A 36 -3.76 20.72 -31.36
N THR A 37 -2.60 20.87 -32.00
CA THR A 37 -2.22 22.12 -32.69
C THR A 37 -2.78 22.22 -34.11
N LEU A 38 -3.32 21.12 -34.65
CA LEU A 38 -3.86 21.03 -36.01
C LEU A 38 -5.40 21.02 -36.02
N ASP A 39 -6.03 21.33 -34.89
CA ASP A 39 -7.48 21.42 -34.71
C ASP A 39 -8.26 20.21 -35.26
N PHE A 40 -7.75 18.99 -35.01
CA PHE A 40 -8.50 17.78 -35.36
C PHE A 40 -9.84 17.73 -34.61
N ILE A 41 -10.92 17.48 -35.37
CA ILE A 41 -12.31 17.32 -34.87
C ILE A 41 -12.73 15.83 -34.90
N ASP A 42 -11.79 14.92 -35.16
CA ASP A 42 -12.03 13.49 -35.22
C ASP A 42 -10.97 12.75 -34.37
N TYR A 43 -11.42 11.93 -33.43
CA TYR A 43 -10.54 11.19 -32.53
C TYR A 43 -9.69 10.15 -33.25
N MET A 44 -10.22 9.48 -34.29
CA MET A 44 -9.47 8.49 -35.06
C MET A 44 -8.31 9.15 -35.80
N LEU A 45 -8.56 10.29 -36.45
CA LEU A 45 -7.52 11.07 -37.12
C LEU A 45 -6.47 11.57 -36.12
N PHE A 46 -6.92 12.13 -35.00
CA PHE A 46 -6.03 12.63 -33.95
C PHE A 46 -5.18 11.51 -33.33
N PHE A 47 -5.76 10.35 -33.02
CA PHE A 47 -5.04 9.21 -32.46
C PHE A 47 -4.02 8.63 -33.43
N ASN A 48 -4.34 8.57 -34.72
CA ASN A 48 -3.38 8.16 -35.74
C ASN A 48 -2.22 9.14 -35.87
N TYR A 49 -2.47 10.46 -35.82
CA TYR A 49 -1.43 11.49 -35.85
C TYR A 49 -0.45 11.40 -34.66
N VAL A 50 -0.96 11.17 -33.44
CA VAL A 50 -0.12 11.13 -32.23
C VAL A 50 0.52 9.76 -31.97
N ARG A 51 0.08 8.71 -32.66
CA ARG A 51 0.49 7.31 -32.46
C ARG A 51 2.01 7.15 -32.44
N ASP A 52 2.69 7.63 -33.48
CA ASP A 52 4.14 7.43 -33.60
C ASP A 52 4.91 8.18 -32.51
N LYS A 53 4.45 9.39 -32.15
CA LYS A 53 5.03 10.17 -31.04
C LYS A 53 4.88 9.44 -29.71
N LEU A 54 3.72 8.82 -29.46
CA LEU A 54 3.49 7.99 -28.26
C LEU A 54 4.39 6.76 -28.25
N ILE A 55 4.49 6.03 -29.37
CA ILE A 55 5.32 4.81 -29.47
C ILE A 55 6.79 5.15 -29.21
N LEU A 56 7.30 6.22 -29.82
CA LEU A 56 8.68 6.68 -29.60
C LEU A 56 8.92 6.96 -28.12
N LYS A 57 7.99 7.67 -27.45
CA LYS A 57 8.16 8.00 -26.03
C LYS A 57 8.05 6.80 -25.11
N LEU A 58 7.12 5.89 -25.39
CA LEU A 58 6.95 4.63 -24.65
C LEU A 58 8.19 3.73 -24.78
N LYS A 59 8.74 3.59 -25.99
CA LYS A 59 9.99 2.87 -26.23
C LYS A 59 11.16 3.50 -25.46
N GLN A 60 11.32 4.82 -25.55
CA GLN A 60 12.36 5.54 -24.80
C GLN A 60 12.24 5.31 -23.29
N SER A 61 11.01 5.30 -22.77
CA SER A 61 10.73 5.11 -21.34
C SER A 61 10.91 3.65 -20.89
N CYS A 62 10.81 2.68 -21.82
CA CYS A 62 11.02 1.26 -21.56
C CYS A 62 12.49 0.80 -21.65
N LEU A 63 13.42 1.66 -22.14
CA LEU A 63 14.84 1.32 -22.23
C LEU A 63 15.49 1.06 -20.87
N GLN A 64 14.98 1.72 -19.82
CA GLN A 64 15.58 1.71 -18.49
C GLN A 64 14.79 0.88 -17.46
N SER A 65 13.51 0.62 -17.72
CA SER A 65 12.58 0.02 -16.75
C SER A 65 11.30 -0.48 -17.40
N SER A 66 10.57 -1.38 -16.74
CA SER A 66 9.16 -1.62 -17.10
C SER A 66 8.33 -0.40 -16.71
N ILE A 67 7.22 -0.15 -17.40
CA ILE A 67 6.36 1.00 -17.16
C ILE A 67 4.90 0.57 -17.03
N LYS A 68 4.14 1.31 -16.24
CA LYS A 68 2.67 1.30 -16.25
C LYS A 68 2.22 2.61 -16.81
N PHE A 69 1.44 2.60 -17.89
CA PHE A 69 0.98 3.83 -18.50
C PHE A 69 -0.53 3.84 -18.72
N ASN A 70 -1.10 5.04 -18.79
CA ASN A 70 -2.47 5.28 -19.21
C ASN A 70 -2.55 6.50 -20.14
N LEU A 71 -3.68 6.63 -20.83
CA LEU A 71 -4.02 7.76 -21.67
C LEU A 71 -5.22 8.51 -21.09
N HIS A 72 -5.20 9.82 -21.24
CA HIS A 72 -6.27 10.71 -20.84
C HIS A 72 -6.44 11.78 -21.92
N VAL A 73 -7.63 11.89 -22.50
CA VAL A 73 -7.92 12.90 -23.53
C VAL A 73 -8.96 13.88 -23.00
N ASP A 74 -8.65 15.16 -23.08
CA ASP A 74 -9.54 16.25 -22.72
C ASP A 74 -10.14 16.85 -24.01
N SER A 75 -11.44 17.13 -24.01
CA SER A 75 -12.17 17.60 -25.18
C SER A 75 -13.39 18.43 -24.79
N VAL A 76 -13.80 19.35 -25.65
CA VAL A 76 -14.95 20.23 -25.45
C VAL A 76 -16.11 19.77 -26.33
N TYR A 77 -17.26 19.62 -25.71
CA TYR A 77 -18.52 19.31 -26.39
C TYR A 77 -19.48 20.47 -26.25
N GLU A 78 -20.23 20.74 -27.30
CA GLU A 78 -21.31 21.73 -27.31
C GLU A 78 -22.63 21.05 -27.64
N ARG A 79 -23.67 21.44 -26.92
CA ARG A 79 -25.03 21.01 -27.19
C ARG A 79 -25.70 21.99 -28.15
N ILE A 80 -25.98 21.53 -29.37
CA ILE A 80 -26.44 22.38 -30.48
C ILE A 80 -27.72 23.18 -30.13
N ILE A 81 -28.60 22.61 -29.32
CA ILE A 81 -29.92 23.18 -28.98
C ILE A 81 -29.82 24.22 -27.86
N THR A 82 -29.01 23.96 -26.84
CA THR A 82 -28.94 24.80 -25.62
C THR A 82 -27.72 25.72 -25.59
N GLN A 83 -26.80 25.59 -26.57
CA GLN A 83 -25.48 26.23 -26.58
C GLN A 83 -24.70 25.96 -25.28
N GLU A 84 -25.01 24.85 -24.62
CA GLU A 84 -24.30 24.42 -23.41
C GLU A 84 -22.97 23.82 -23.82
N VAL A 85 -21.88 24.35 -23.26
CA VAL A 85 -20.51 23.88 -23.49
C VAL A 85 -20.05 23.11 -22.28
N GLN A 86 -19.51 21.91 -22.50
CA GLN A 86 -19.02 21.02 -21.46
C GLN A 86 -17.62 20.48 -21.78
N ASP A 87 -16.72 20.62 -20.80
CA ASP A 87 -15.39 19.99 -20.83
C ASP A 87 -15.52 18.53 -20.38
N ILE A 88 -15.06 17.60 -21.22
CA ILE A 88 -15.17 16.16 -20.98
C ILE A 88 -13.80 15.53 -21.12
N ALA A 89 -13.51 14.59 -20.23
CA ALA A 89 -12.28 13.84 -20.23
C ALA A 89 -12.55 12.34 -20.26
N PHE A 90 -11.92 11.63 -21.19
CA PHE A 90 -11.96 10.17 -21.29
C PHE A 90 -10.62 9.58 -20.86
N LYS A 91 -10.63 8.43 -20.18
CA LYS A 91 -9.41 7.88 -19.56
C LYS A 91 -9.33 6.35 -19.65
N THR A 92 -8.13 5.85 -19.87
CA THR A 92 -7.87 4.40 -19.85
C THR A 92 -7.38 3.91 -18.50
N SER A 93 -7.48 2.61 -18.26
CA SER A 93 -6.84 1.97 -17.09
C SER A 93 -5.33 1.86 -17.28
N ASN A 94 -4.60 1.74 -16.17
CA ASN A 94 -3.16 1.51 -16.19
C ASN A 94 -2.81 0.18 -16.85
N THR A 95 -1.95 0.22 -17.87
CA THR A 95 -1.49 -0.94 -18.62
C THR A 95 0.01 -1.12 -18.42
N LEU A 96 0.44 -2.34 -18.07
CA LEU A 96 1.86 -2.68 -17.93
C LEU A 96 2.48 -2.89 -19.32
N ALA A 97 3.64 -2.28 -19.55
CA ALA A 97 4.47 -2.51 -20.72
C ALA A 97 5.94 -2.64 -20.33
N CYS A 98 6.66 -3.41 -21.13
CA CYS A 98 8.11 -3.62 -21.05
C CYS A 98 8.72 -3.48 -22.45
N ASN A 99 10.05 -3.52 -22.56
CA ASN A 99 10.73 -3.34 -23.84
C ASN A 99 10.33 -4.35 -24.93
N SER A 100 9.90 -5.57 -24.55
CA SER A 100 9.42 -6.59 -25.48
C SER A 100 7.90 -6.51 -25.79
N SER A 101 7.19 -5.53 -25.24
CA SER A 101 5.75 -5.38 -25.45
C SER A 101 5.44 -4.80 -26.83
N ASP A 102 4.35 -5.29 -27.44
CA ASP A 102 3.81 -4.71 -28.67
C ASP A 102 2.99 -3.45 -28.35
N PHE A 103 3.64 -2.29 -28.44
CA PHE A 103 3.01 -1.00 -28.19
C PHE A 103 1.87 -0.68 -29.17
N ASN A 104 1.91 -1.17 -30.41
CA ASN A 104 0.83 -0.95 -31.36
C ASN A 104 -0.45 -1.63 -30.89
N LYS A 105 -0.34 -2.89 -30.49
CA LYS A 105 -1.47 -3.67 -29.97
C LYS A 105 -2.02 -3.07 -28.67
N LEU A 106 -1.15 -2.58 -27.77
CA LEU A 106 -1.58 -1.94 -26.53
C LEU A 106 -2.29 -0.62 -26.79
N LEU A 107 -1.75 0.23 -27.66
CA LEU A 107 -2.36 1.52 -28.01
C LEU A 107 -3.70 1.32 -28.73
N ASN A 108 -3.82 0.35 -29.64
CA ASN A 108 -5.11 0.05 -30.30
C ASN A 108 -6.21 -0.22 -29.26
N ARG A 109 -5.95 -1.13 -28.30
CA ARG A 109 -6.91 -1.43 -27.24
C ARG A 109 -7.29 -0.20 -26.39
N MET A 110 -6.33 0.69 -26.18
CA MET A 110 -6.55 1.92 -25.40
C MET A 110 -7.35 2.95 -26.20
N PHE A 111 -7.08 3.11 -27.49
CA PHE A 111 -7.85 3.97 -28.39
C PHE A 111 -9.28 3.45 -28.57
N ASP A 112 -9.46 2.14 -28.79
CA ASP A 112 -10.79 1.51 -28.90
C ASP A 112 -11.63 1.75 -27.64
N LYS A 113 -10.99 1.69 -26.46
CA LYS A 113 -11.65 2.02 -25.20
C LYS A 113 -12.08 3.49 -25.14
N LEU A 114 -11.22 4.42 -25.53
CA LEU A 114 -11.53 5.86 -25.50
C LEU A 114 -12.68 6.18 -26.47
N LEU A 115 -12.68 5.58 -27.66
CA LEU A 115 -13.77 5.72 -28.64
C LEU A 115 -15.08 5.13 -28.11
N SER A 116 -15.04 3.97 -27.45
CA SER A 116 -16.23 3.40 -26.82
C SER A 116 -16.78 4.27 -25.68
N GLU A 117 -15.92 4.91 -24.88
CA GLU A 117 -16.35 5.86 -23.84
C GLU A 117 -16.98 7.12 -24.46
N GLN A 118 -16.45 7.61 -25.59
CA GLN A 118 -17.04 8.69 -26.37
C GLN A 118 -18.43 8.30 -26.92
N ASP A 119 -18.57 7.14 -27.56
CA ASP A 119 -19.84 6.68 -28.12
C ASP A 119 -20.92 6.55 -27.04
N GLN A 120 -20.54 6.02 -25.87
CA GLN A 120 -21.44 5.94 -24.72
C GLN A 120 -21.84 7.31 -24.19
N PHE A 121 -20.94 8.30 -24.24
CA PHE A 121 -21.26 9.67 -23.85
C PHE A 121 -22.28 10.28 -24.82
N LEU A 122 -22.04 10.16 -26.13
CA LEU A 122 -22.97 10.63 -27.18
C LEU A 122 -24.33 9.93 -27.11
N ALA A 123 -24.36 8.64 -26.77
CA ALA A 123 -25.59 7.87 -26.62
C ALA A 123 -26.43 8.26 -25.38
N LYS A 124 -25.79 8.77 -24.32
CA LYS A 124 -26.48 9.14 -23.06
C LYS A 124 -27.21 10.48 -23.11
N GLY A 125 -26.85 11.37 -24.04
CA GLY A 125 -27.44 12.69 -24.15
C GLY A 125 -27.70 13.10 -25.59
N SER A 126 -28.95 13.41 -25.93
CA SER A 126 -29.27 13.93 -27.26
C SER A 126 -28.65 15.31 -27.49
N GLY A 127 -27.98 15.47 -28.63
CA GLY A 127 -27.56 16.77 -29.18
C GLY A 127 -26.16 17.24 -28.81
N TRP A 128 -25.31 16.40 -28.21
CA TRP A 128 -23.89 16.73 -28.01
C TRP A 128 -23.11 16.58 -29.32
N SER A 129 -22.38 17.61 -29.69
CA SER A 129 -21.42 17.60 -30.79
C SER A 129 -20.02 17.89 -30.25
N LEU A 130 -19.02 17.17 -30.74
CA LEU A 130 -17.63 17.46 -30.44
C LEU A 130 -17.26 18.80 -31.09
N THR A 131 -16.70 19.72 -30.30
CA THR A 131 -16.25 21.04 -30.78
C THR A 131 -14.75 21.03 -30.99
N THR A 132 -13.98 20.66 -29.96
CA THR A 132 -12.53 20.59 -30.01
C THR A 132 -11.99 19.42 -29.21
N ILE A 133 -10.92 18.80 -29.72
CA ILE A 133 -10.06 17.95 -28.91
C ILE A 133 -8.94 18.86 -28.39
N ASP A 134 -8.83 19.04 -27.08
CA ASP A 134 -7.87 20.01 -26.53
C ASP A 134 -6.48 19.38 -26.42
N VAL A 135 -6.41 18.22 -25.76
CA VAL A 135 -5.12 17.65 -25.36
C VAL A 135 -5.20 16.15 -25.08
N LEU A 136 -4.13 15.43 -25.45
CA LEU A 136 -3.88 14.06 -25.02
C LEU A 136 -2.74 14.02 -24.00
N GLN A 137 -2.98 13.38 -22.87
CA GLN A 137 -2.00 13.15 -21.83
C GLN A 137 -1.61 11.66 -21.80
N LEU A 138 -0.33 11.39 -21.95
CA LEU A 138 0.28 10.10 -21.68
C LEU A 138 0.89 10.12 -20.28
N ARG A 139 0.29 9.39 -19.35
CA ARG A 139 0.82 9.27 -17.98
C ARG A 139 1.61 7.98 -17.86
N ILE A 140 2.90 8.11 -17.58
CA ILE A 140 3.82 6.99 -17.41
C ILE A 140 4.26 6.94 -15.96
N ASN A 141 3.96 5.82 -15.31
CA ASN A 141 4.52 5.45 -14.02
C ASN A 141 5.65 4.45 -14.26
N ILE A 142 6.84 4.77 -13.76
CA ILE A 142 7.96 3.85 -13.84
C ILE A 142 7.66 2.69 -12.88
N VAL A 143 7.54 1.48 -13.42
CA VAL A 143 7.47 0.25 -12.62
C VAL A 143 8.90 -0.19 -12.47
N ASN A 144 9.59 0.33 -11.45
CA ASN A 144 10.99 -0.01 -11.20
C ASN A 144 11.17 -1.54 -11.27
N PRO A 145 11.83 -2.09 -12.31
CA PRO A 145 12.52 -3.34 -12.13
C PRO A 145 13.71 -2.95 -11.27
N LEU A 146 13.58 -3.21 -9.97
CA LEU A 146 14.60 -3.07 -8.92
C LEU A 146 16.01 -3.05 -9.54
N ARG A 147 16.56 -1.85 -9.76
CA ARG A 147 17.83 -1.65 -10.46
C ARG A 147 18.86 -1.24 -9.41
N GLY A 148 19.76 -2.17 -9.08
CA GLY A 148 21.20 -1.95 -9.24
C GLY A 148 21.99 -1.17 -8.18
N GLU A 149 21.40 -0.74 -7.07
CA GLU A 149 22.11 -0.67 -5.77
C GLU A 149 21.17 -1.26 -4.72
N THR A 150 21.43 -2.52 -4.37
CA THR A 150 20.46 -3.32 -3.59
C THR A 150 20.50 -3.03 -2.10
N TYR A 151 21.62 -2.48 -1.61
CA TYR A 151 21.72 -2.04 -0.23
C TYR A 151 21.15 -0.63 -0.10
N ILE A 152 20.11 -0.50 0.70
CA ILE A 152 19.62 0.80 1.11
C ILE A 152 20.05 1.03 2.54
N ASP A 153 20.72 2.14 2.78
CA ASP A 153 21.14 2.50 4.12
C ASP A 153 19.94 2.97 4.94
N LEU A 154 19.82 2.48 6.17
CA LEU A 154 18.69 2.84 7.02
C LEU A 154 18.87 4.25 7.60
N PRO A 155 17.79 5.01 7.80
CA PRO A 155 17.83 6.27 8.53
C PRO A 155 18.42 6.10 9.94
N GLU A 156 19.06 7.15 10.44
CA GLU A 156 19.79 7.14 11.72
C GLU A 156 18.89 6.72 12.90
N PHE A 157 17.67 7.26 12.96
CA PHE A 157 16.67 6.92 13.98
C PHE A 157 16.31 5.41 14.04
N MET A 158 16.53 4.67 12.95
CA MET A 158 16.35 3.22 12.92
C MET A 158 17.62 2.47 13.30
N LYS A 159 18.78 2.95 12.86
CA LYS A 159 20.09 2.38 13.19
C LYS A 159 20.37 2.46 14.69
N ASP A 160 20.02 3.58 15.32
CA ASP A 160 20.25 3.82 16.76
C ASP A 160 19.51 2.83 17.65
N LYS A 161 18.36 2.35 17.17
CA LYS A 161 17.63 1.28 17.85
C LYS A 161 18.45 -0.01 17.93
N LYS A 162 19.41 -0.26 17.02
CA LYS A 162 20.17 -1.53 16.95
C LYS A 162 19.22 -2.75 16.96
N ALA A 163 18.05 -2.59 16.36
CA ALA A 163 16.97 -3.58 16.34
C ALA A 163 16.91 -4.35 15.01
N ILE A 164 17.49 -3.77 13.96
CA ILE A 164 17.52 -4.31 12.60
C ILE A 164 18.97 -4.68 12.26
N ILE A 165 19.13 -5.81 11.56
CA ILE A 165 20.35 -6.19 10.87
C ILE A 165 20.14 -5.89 9.40
N ASN A 166 20.85 -4.87 8.90
CA ASN A 166 20.89 -4.52 7.51
C ASN A 166 22.20 -5.04 6.91
N VAL A 167 22.12 -6.07 6.07
CA VAL A 167 23.30 -6.66 5.42
C VAL A 167 23.59 -5.87 4.15
N LYS A 168 24.85 -5.43 3.98
CA LYS A 168 25.36 -4.84 2.75
C LYS A 168 25.48 -5.90 1.65
N ASN A 169 24.79 -5.66 0.54
CA ASN A 169 24.76 -6.51 -0.64
C ASN A 169 24.79 -5.66 -1.92
N ASN A 170 25.40 -6.23 -2.96
CA ASN A 170 25.52 -5.61 -4.29
C ASN A 170 24.72 -6.42 -5.35
N ASP A 171 23.78 -7.26 -4.92
CA ASP A 171 22.94 -8.13 -5.74
C ASP A 171 21.51 -8.24 -5.18
N ASP A 172 20.53 -8.67 -5.99
CA ASP A 172 19.10 -8.62 -5.66
C ASP A 172 18.62 -9.66 -4.63
N LYS A 173 19.53 -10.17 -3.81
CA LYS A 173 19.31 -11.28 -2.86
C LYS A 173 19.12 -10.82 -1.41
N CYS A 174 18.75 -9.55 -1.20
CA CYS A 174 18.50 -8.96 0.12
C CYS A 174 17.54 -9.79 1.00
N PHE A 175 16.49 -10.39 0.41
CA PHE A 175 15.60 -11.30 1.11
C PHE A 175 16.35 -12.50 1.69
N LYS A 176 17.20 -13.15 0.88
CA LYS A 176 18.01 -14.29 1.28
C LYS A 176 19.02 -13.92 2.37
N TYR A 177 19.71 -12.78 2.24
CA TYR A 177 20.62 -12.29 3.27
C TYR A 177 19.90 -12.02 4.59
N SER A 178 18.71 -11.42 4.55
CA SER A 178 17.90 -11.16 5.73
C SER A 178 17.52 -12.43 6.47
N ILE A 179 17.02 -13.45 5.75
CA ILE A 179 16.69 -14.74 6.36
C ILE A 179 17.93 -15.41 6.98
N LEU A 180 19.05 -15.42 6.26
CA LEU A 180 20.27 -16.10 6.73
C LEU A 180 20.95 -15.37 7.89
N SER A 181 20.73 -14.06 8.05
CA SER A 181 21.25 -13.26 9.17
C SER A 181 20.82 -13.74 10.55
N LYS A 182 19.69 -14.47 10.61
CA LYS A 182 19.24 -15.14 11.84
C LYS A 182 20.21 -16.23 12.32
N PHE A 183 20.85 -16.94 11.39
CA PHE A 183 21.77 -18.05 11.68
C PHE A 183 23.23 -17.63 11.84
N ASP A 184 23.52 -16.35 11.57
CA ASP A 184 24.82 -15.73 11.79
C ASP A 184 25.05 -15.53 13.29
N ASN A 185 26.18 -16.03 13.81
CA ASN A 185 26.54 -15.93 15.22
C ASN A 185 27.55 -14.80 15.50
N ARG A 186 28.00 -14.07 14.47
CA ARG A 186 28.99 -13.00 14.62
C ARG A 186 28.39 -11.77 15.32
N SER A 187 29.28 -11.01 15.96
CA SER A 187 28.96 -9.71 16.56
C SER A 187 28.64 -8.65 15.49
N ASN A 188 29.47 -8.56 14.44
CA ASN A 188 29.22 -7.71 13.28
C ASN A 188 28.58 -8.51 12.15
N LYS A 189 27.32 -8.18 11.85
CA LYS A 189 26.49 -8.88 10.84
C LYS A 189 26.23 -8.04 9.58
N THR A 190 26.86 -6.87 9.47
CA THR A 190 26.61 -5.92 8.37
C THR A 190 27.23 -6.38 7.05
N TYR A 191 28.25 -7.23 7.09
CA TYR A 191 28.91 -7.76 5.90
C TYR A 191 29.03 -9.29 5.95
N LEU A 192 28.59 -9.95 4.89
CA LEU A 192 28.70 -11.39 4.69
C LEU A 192 29.59 -11.64 3.47
N ASN A 193 30.78 -12.23 3.69
CA ASN A 193 31.57 -12.69 2.55
C ASN A 193 30.87 -13.90 1.88
N LYS A 194 31.12 -14.11 0.59
CA LYS A 194 30.44 -15.16 -0.21
C LYS A 194 30.63 -16.58 0.37
N LYS A 195 31.80 -16.87 0.95
CA LYS A 195 32.12 -18.20 1.53
C LYS A 195 31.29 -18.49 2.79
N TYR A 196 31.23 -17.53 3.71
CA TYR A 196 30.46 -17.61 4.94
C TYR A 196 28.96 -17.66 4.64
N PHE A 197 28.50 -16.92 3.62
CA PHE A 197 27.12 -16.98 3.16
C PHE A 197 26.72 -18.38 2.68
N LYS A 198 27.53 -19.03 1.83
CA LYS A 198 27.29 -20.42 1.40
C LYS A 198 27.25 -21.39 2.58
N MET A 199 28.08 -21.17 3.60
CA MET A 199 28.05 -21.95 4.84
C MET A 199 26.74 -21.75 5.61
N LEU A 200 26.27 -20.51 5.76
CA LEU A 200 24.98 -20.21 6.40
C LEU A 200 23.80 -20.83 5.64
N GLU A 201 23.83 -20.79 4.30
CA GLU A 201 22.81 -21.43 3.46
C GLU A 201 22.70 -22.92 3.77
N LYS A 202 23.84 -23.63 3.76
CA LYS A 202 23.90 -25.06 4.16
C LYS A 202 23.40 -25.28 5.59
N LYS A 203 23.81 -24.43 6.54
CA LYS A 203 23.41 -24.52 7.95
C LYS A 203 21.90 -24.28 8.16
N SER A 204 21.32 -23.41 7.35
CA SER A 204 19.89 -23.05 7.46
C SER A 204 18.98 -24.20 7.03
N GLY A 205 19.43 -25.01 6.06
CA GLY A 205 18.63 -26.07 5.44
C GLY A 205 17.39 -25.53 4.70
N LEU A 206 17.42 -24.27 4.25
CA LEU A 206 16.31 -23.63 3.55
C LEU A 206 16.51 -23.71 2.04
N ASP A 207 15.44 -24.02 1.31
CA ASP A 207 15.39 -24.00 -0.14
C ASP A 207 14.97 -22.62 -0.65
N PHE A 208 15.93 -21.94 -1.27
CA PHE A 208 15.73 -20.64 -1.93
C PHE A 208 15.51 -20.76 -3.45
N LYS A 209 15.53 -21.97 -4.03
CA LYS A 209 15.24 -22.17 -5.47
C LYS A 209 13.75 -22.01 -5.79
N CYS A 210 12.90 -22.09 -4.77
CA CYS A 210 11.45 -21.94 -4.91
C CYS A 210 10.99 -20.50 -5.14
N ILE A 211 11.88 -19.51 -5.04
CA ILE A 211 11.57 -18.08 -5.17
C ILE A 211 12.52 -17.41 -6.16
N ASP A 212 12.03 -16.34 -6.77
CA ASP A 212 12.82 -15.50 -7.65
C ASP A 212 13.51 -14.38 -6.85
N PHE A 213 14.59 -13.86 -7.42
CA PHE A 213 15.28 -12.69 -6.90
C PHE A 213 15.19 -11.57 -7.93
N PRO A 214 14.77 -10.36 -7.53
CA PRO A 214 14.31 -9.97 -6.20
C PRO A 214 12.96 -10.61 -5.80
N THR A 215 12.81 -10.98 -4.53
CA THR A 215 11.66 -11.76 -4.05
C THR A 215 10.41 -10.89 -3.85
N PRO A 216 9.33 -11.07 -4.64
CA PRO A 216 8.09 -10.34 -4.44
C PRO A 216 7.33 -10.87 -3.22
N ILE A 217 6.55 -10.00 -2.57
CA ILE A 217 5.74 -10.35 -1.39
C ILE A 217 4.77 -11.52 -1.69
N SER A 218 4.27 -11.61 -2.93
CA SER A 218 3.38 -12.70 -3.37
C SER A 218 4.00 -14.09 -3.24
N GLN A 219 5.33 -14.21 -3.38
CA GLN A 219 6.05 -15.48 -3.27
C GLN A 219 6.39 -15.87 -1.82
N MET A 220 6.15 -15.01 -0.83
CA MET A 220 6.41 -15.34 0.59
C MET A 220 5.60 -16.54 1.07
N LYS A 221 4.32 -16.61 0.69
CA LYS A 221 3.45 -17.77 0.99
C LYS A 221 3.98 -19.07 0.38
N LYS A 222 4.67 -19.00 -0.77
CA LYS A 222 5.30 -20.18 -1.39
C LYS A 222 6.51 -20.61 -0.57
N PHE A 223 7.36 -19.65 -0.20
CA PHE A 223 8.55 -19.90 0.62
C PHE A 223 8.21 -20.49 2.01
N GLU A 224 7.18 -19.96 2.69
CA GLU A 224 6.70 -20.48 3.99
C GLU A 224 6.21 -21.92 3.94
N ARG A 225 5.55 -22.30 2.84
CA ARG A 225 5.04 -23.65 2.60
C ARG A 225 6.16 -24.64 2.31
N VAL A 226 7.08 -24.29 1.42
CA VAL A 226 8.18 -25.18 1.01
C VAL A 226 9.14 -25.43 2.18
N ASN A 227 9.44 -24.41 2.98
CA ASN A 227 10.46 -24.50 4.03
C ASN A 227 9.92 -24.78 5.45
N ASP A 228 8.60 -24.90 5.60
CA ASP A 228 7.92 -24.99 6.89
C ASP A 228 8.32 -23.87 7.88
N VAL A 229 8.30 -22.62 7.39
CA VAL A 229 8.65 -21.42 8.16
C VAL A 229 7.47 -20.46 8.24
N SER A 230 7.54 -19.47 9.14
CA SER A 230 6.58 -18.37 9.18
C SER A 230 7.30 -17.03 9.13
N ILE A 231 6.72 -16.06 8.43
CA ILE A 231 7.32 -14.76 8.15
C ILE A 231 6.32 -13.65 8.51
N ASN A 232 6.81 -12.62 9.20
CA ASN A 232 6.13 -11.33 9.28
C ASN A 232 6.95 -10.31 8.51
N LEU A 233 6.28 -9.45 7.75
CA LEU A 233 6.87 -8.34 7.02
C LEU A 233 6.28 -7.02 7.49
N TYR A 234 7.15 -6.07 7.82
CA TYR A 234 6.80 -4.72 8.24
C TYR A 234 7.39 -3.69 7.28
N SER A 235 6.76 -2.52 7.18
CA SER A 235 7.24 -1.37 6.40
C SER A 235 6.99 -0.07 7.14
N LEU A 236 7.59 1.02 6.66
CA LEU A 236 7.30 2.39 7.07
C LEU A 236 6.22 3.01 6.19
N ASN A 237 5.41 3.88 6.78
CA ASN A 237 4.54 4.81 6.05
C ASN A 237 5.20 6.19 5.95
N ASP A 238 4.52 7.13 5.27
CA ASP A 238 5.01 8.50 5.06
C ASP A 238 5.22 9.32 6.36
N LYS A 239 4.77 8.82 7.51
CA LYS A 239 4.91 9.46 8.83
C LYS A 239 5.93 8.73 9.71
N ASP A 240 6.84 7.97 9.12
CA ASP A 240 7.84 7.15 9.81
C ASP A 240 7.26 6.15 10.82
N HIS A 241 5.98 5.78 10.64
CA HIS A 241 5.33 4.75 11.44
C HIS A 241 5.45 3.39 10.77
N ILE A 242 6.03 2.45 11.51
CA ILE A 242 6.05 1.03 11.19
C ILE A 242 4.62 0.51 11.18
N PHE A 243 4.29 -0.29 10.17
CA PHE A 243 3.03 -1.01 10.02
C PHE A 243 3.25 -2.39 9.39
N PRO A 244 2.30 -3.34 9.58
CA PRO A 244 2.43 -4.67 9.00
C PRO A 244 1.99 -4.75 7.53
N LEU A 245 2.88 -5.26 6.68
CA LEU A 245 2.60 -5.57 5.27
C LEU A 245 2.10 -7.00 5.07
N TYR A 246 2.72 -7.95 5.76
CA TYR A 246 2.40 -9.36 5.68
C TYR A 246 2.54 -9.97 7.08
N ILE A 247 1.54 -10.73 7.53
CA ILE A 247 1.57 -11.36 8.84
C ILE A 247 1.13 -12.80 8.69
N CYS A 248 1.92 -13.70 9.27
CA CYS A 248 1.56 -15.10 9.39
C CYS A 248 0.44 -15.29 10.43
N ASP A 249 -0.49 -16.21 10.16
CA ASP A 249 -1.58 -16.50 11.11
C ASP A 249 -1.08 -17.28 12.34
N ILE A 250 -0.10 -18.16 12.14
CA ILE A 250 0.49 -18.99 13.18
C ILE A 250 2.02 -18.88 13.10
N GLU A 251 2.64 -18.42 14.19
CA GLU A 251 4.10 -18.42 14.31
C GLU A 251 4.61 -19.85 14.49
N LYS A 252 5.42 -20.33 13.54
CA LYS A 252 6.10 -21.62 13.61
C LYS A 252 7.38 -21.51 14.42
N LYS A 253 7.98 -22.66 14.77
CA LYS A 253 9.27 -22.71 15.49
C LYS A 253 10.37 -21.92 14.74
N LYS A 254 10.41 -22.03 13.40
CA LYS A 254 11.27 -21.23 12.52
C LYS A 254 10.51 -20.00 12.03
N HIS A 255 10.49 -18.96 12.86
CA HIS A 255 9.83 -17.69 12.52
C HIS A 255 10.81 -16.56 12.18
N PHE A 256 10.50 -15.72 11.20
CA PHE A 256 11.32 -14.59 10.78
C PHE A 256 10.51 -13.29 10.77
N ASP A 257 10.99 -12.29 11.49
CA ASP A 257 10.48 -10.92 11.40
C ASP A 257 11.38 -10.13 10.44
N LEU A 258 10.79 -9.64 9.34
CA LEU A 258 11.48 -8.91 8.28
C LEU A 258 10.96 -7.48 8.20
N PHE A 259 11.83 -6.58 7.77
CA PHE A 259 11.52 -5.20 7.48
C PHE A 259 11.80 -4.92 6.01
N LEU A 260 10.80 -4.43 5.28
CA LEU A 260 10.95 -3.92 3.93
C LEU A 260 11.13 -2.41 4.02
N PHE A 261 12.32 -1.93 3.69
CA PHE A 261 12.60 -0.52 3.57
C PHE A 261 12.56 -0.13 2.10
N ASN A 262 11.73 0.84 1.75
CA ASN A 262 11.65 1.36 0.40
C ASN A 262 12.25 2.77 0.39
N ASN A 263 13.20 3.00 -0.50
CA ASN A 263 13.52 4.33 -0.98
C ASN A 263 12.68 4.62 -2.24
N ASP A 264 12.64 5.86 -2.71
CA ASP A 264 11.87 6.26 -3.90
C ASP A 264 12.18 5.41 -5.16
N GLU A 265 13.34 4.72 -5.17
CA GLU A 265 13.85 3.93 -6.30
C GLU A 265 13.94 2.41 -6.04
N THR A 266 14.25 1.98 -4.82
CA THR A 266 14.57 0.57 -4.52
C THR A 266 13.93 0.08 -3.23
N SER A 267 13.68 -1.23 -3.14
CA SER A 267 13.19 -1.89 -1.92
C SER A 267 14.22 -2.87 -1.38
N HIS A 268 14.52 -2.79 -0.10
CA HIS A 268 15.52 -3.61 0.57
C HIS A 268 14.94 -4.35 1.77
N TYR A 269 15.14 -5.67 1.79
CA TYR A 269 14.78 -6.49 2.94
C TYR A 269 15.88 -6.43 3.99
N CYS A 270 15.48 -6.18 5.23
CA CYS A 270 16.31 -6.27 6.42
C CYS A 270 15.73 -7.27 7.42
N TYR A 271 16.59 -7.81 8.30
CA TYR A 271 16.16 -8.72 9.36
C TYR A 271 15.92 -7.99 10.68
N ILE A 272 14.75 -8.20 11.30
CA ILE A 272 14.43 -7.63 12.60
C ILE A 272 14.92 -8.59 13.69
N LYS A 273 16.01 -8.21 14.36
CA LYS A 273 16.57 -8.98 15.49
C LYS A 273 15.75 -8.79 16.76
N ASN A 274 15.23 -7.58 17.00
CA ASN A 274 14.49 -7.26 18.22
C ASN A 274 13.23 -6.44 17.89
N PHE A 275 12.12 -7.15 17.74
CA PHE A 275 10.83 -6.55 17.39
C PHE A 275 10.34 -5.51 18.40
N SER A 276 10.38 -5.83 19.70
CA SER A 276 9.94 -4.89 20.74
C SER A 276 10.68 -3.57 20.65
N ARG A 277 12.01 -3.61 20.48
CA ARG A 277 12.83 -2.40 20.38
C ARG A 277 12.56 -1.60 19.10
N PHE A 278 12.24 -2.30 18.00
CA PHE A 278 11.95 -1.67 16.71
C PHE A 278 10.69 -0.78 16.77
N VAL A 279 9.60 -1.30 17.31
CA VAL A 279 8.25 -0.68 17.33
C VAL A 279 8.01 0.23 18.55
N ARG A 280 8.74 0.01 19.65
CA ARG A 280 8.54 0.71 20.93
C ARG A 280 8.35 2.23 20.81
N SER A 281 9.18 2.90 20.00
CA SER A 281 9.19 4.37 19.91
C SER A 281 7.85 4.94 19.45
N GLN A 282 7.03 4.15 18.75
CA GLN A 282 5.69 4.55 18.32
C GLN A 282 4.63 4.43 19.42
N LYS A 283 4.95 3.76 20.53
CA LYS A 283 3.98 3.42 21.59
C LYS A 283 4.28 4.13 22.89
N THR A 284 5.54 4.34 23.22
CA THR A 284 5.91 5.00 24.48
C THR A 284 7.24 5.74 24.34
N LYS A 285 7.36 6.82 25.12
CA LYS A 285 8.62 7.55 25.33
C LYS A 285 9.50 6.90 26.41
N ASN A 286 8.96 6.00 27.22
CA ASN A 286 9.68 5.40 28.35
C ASN A 286 10.78 4.44 27.89
N CYS A 287 11.66 4.03 28.84
CA CYS A 287 12.76 3.04 28.79
C CYS A 287 12.41 1.52 28.89
N SER A 288 11.27 1.17 29.49
CA SER A 288 10.93 -0.20 29.92
C SER A 288 10.59 -1.20 28.81
N LYS A 289 11.09 -2.45 28.88
CA LYS A 289 10.78 -3.49 27.87
C LYS A 289 9.27 -3.72 27.78
N LEU A 290 8.68 -3.55 26.59
CA LEU A 290 7.27 -3.82 26.33
C LEU A 290 7.07 -5.17 25.62
N ILE A 291 6.01 -5.87 26.02
CA ILE A 291 5.48 -7.03 25.30
C ILE A 291 4.47 -6.48 24.30
N ILE A 292 4.67 -6.77 23.02
CA ILE A 292 3.90 -6.16 21.93
C ILE A 292 3.32 -7.27 21.06
N CYS A 293 2.02 -7.19 20.77
CA CYS A 293 1.40 -8.03 19.77
C CYS A 293 1.94 -7.66 18.39
N LYS A 294 2.59 -8.60 17.71
CA LYS A 294 3.16 -8.43 16.37
C LYS A 294 2.13 -8.10 15.27
N ARG A 295 0.84 -8.36 15.54
CA ARG A 295 -0.27 -8.17 14.59
C ARG A 295 -0.89 -6.79 14.65
N CYS A 296 -1.34 -6.36 15.83
CA CYS A 296 -2.05 -5.08 16.02
C CYS A 296 -1.24 -4.01 16.77
N PHE A 297 -0.03 -4.36 17.23
CA PHE A 297 0.81 -3.52 18.08
C PHE A 297 0.18 -3.08 19.40
N THR A 298 -0.82 -3.81 19.90
CA THR A 298 -1.28 -3.68 21.29
C THR A 298 -0.14 -4.03 22.23
N THR A 299 0.04 -3.22 23.27
CA THR A 299 1.15 -3.34 24.23
C THR A 299 0.64 -3.89 25.55
N PHE A 300 1.47 -4.69 26.19
CA PHE A 300 1.24 -5.31 27.48
C PHE A 300 2.41 -4.93 28.38
N GLY A 301 2.10 -4.30 29.52
CA GLY A 301 3.10 -3.98 30.54
C GLY A 301 3.64 -5.25 31.19
N ASN A 302 4.86 -5.21 31.72
CA ASN A 302 5.41 -6.35 32.47
C ASN A 302 4.84 -6.46 33.88
N ASN A 303 4.34 -5.34 34.43
CA ASN A 303 3.83 -5.31 35.79
C ASN A 303 2.34 -5.67 35.82
N PRO A 304 1.89 -6.34 36.90
CA PRO A 304 0.48 -6.64 37.10
C PRO A 304 -0.40 -5.40 37.02
N CYS A 305 -1.50 -5.52 36.26
CA CYS A 305 -2.54 -4.50 36.20
C CYS A 305 -3.89 -5.14 36.48
N LYS A 306 -4.63 -4.60 37.45
CA LYS A 306 -5.95 -5.13 37.84
C LYS A 306 -7.03 -4.90 36.76
N SER A 307 -6.85 -3.89 35.91
CA SER A 307 -7.87 -3.46 34.94
C SER A 307 -7.54 -3.80 33.49
N LYS A 308 -6.35 -4.34 33.20
CA LYS A 308 -5.89 -4.63 31.83
C LYS A 308 -5.07 -5.91 31.79
N LEU A 309 -5.16 -6.61 30.67
CA LEU A 309 -4.26 -7.70 30.33
C LEU A 309 -2.79 -7.22 30.38
N TRP A 310 -1.91 -8.02 30.94
CA TRP A 310 -0.50 -7.70 31.14
C TRP A 310 0.37 -8.94 31.00
N GLY A 311 1.68 -8.73 30.84
CA GLY A 311 2.65 -9.80 30.71
C GLY A 311 2.48 -10.63 29.44
N MET A 312 3.14 -11.79 29.41
CA MET A 312 3.03 -12.74 28.31
C MET A 312 1.63 -13.39 28.26
N LYS A 313 1.03 -13.64 29.43
CA LYS A 313 -0.31 -14.23 29.55
C LYS A 313 -1.36 -13.31 28.92
N GLY A 314 -1.30 -12.01 29.19
CA GLY A 314 -2.18 -11.04 28.56
C GLY A 314 -2.04 -10.96 27.04
N LEU A 315 -0.82 -11.13 26.51
CA LEU A 315 -0.60 -11.23 25.07
C LEU A 315 -1.26 -12.49 24.49
N ILE A 316 -1.09 -13.66 25.14
CA ILE A 316 -1.69 -14.92 24.69
C ILE A 316 -3.22 -14.81 24.65
N GLU A 317 -3.82 -14.29 25.72
CA GLU A 317 -5.27 -14.07 25.80
C GLU A 317 -5.76 -13.12 24.71
N HIS A 318 -5.03 -12.03 24.49
CA HIS A 318 -5.32 -11.11 23.40
C HIS A 318 -5.23 -11.76 22.01
N GLN A 319 -4.26 -12.65 21.78
CA GLN A 319 -4.08 -13.32 20.48
C GLN A 319 -5.29 -14.17 20.08
N HIS A 320 -6.00 -14.77 21.03
CA HIS A 320 -7.23 -15.53 20.74
C HIS A 320 -8.31 -14.68 20.05
N ASN A 321 -8.41 -13.40 20.42
CA ASN A 321 -9.37 -12.46 19.82
C ASN A 321 -8.76 -11.71 18.62
N CYS A 322 -7.48 -11.33 18.71
CA CYS A 322 -6.78 -10.57 17.67
C CYS A 322 -6.68 -11.34 16.36
N ARG A 323 -6.45 -12.66 16.40
CA ARG A 323 -6.31 -13.49 15.20
C ARG A 323 -7.61 -13.63 14.40
N LYS A 324 -8.76 -13.59 15.08
CA LYS A 324 -10.09 -13.72 14.44
C LYS A 324 -10.47 -12.48 13.62
N ASN A 325 -9.83 -11.35 13.89
CA ASN A 325 -10.13 -10.09 13.22
C ASN A 325 -9.14 -9.82 12.08
N GLN A 326 -9.64 -9.22 11.00
CA GLN A 326 -8.79 -8.70 9.93
C GLN A 326 -7.91 -7.57 10.48
N LEU A 327 -6.70 -7.44 9.93
CA LEU A 327 -5.84 -6.32 10.21
C LEU A 327 -6.53 -5.03 9.76
N GLY A 328 -6.80 -4.14 10.70
CA GLY A 328 -7.28 -2.80 10.38
C GLY A 328 -6.19 -2.04 9.63
N ARG A 329 -6.24 -2.05 8.29
CA ARG A 329 -5.51 -1.09 7.49
C ARG A 329 -6.39 0.16 7.38
N PRO A 330 -5.89 1.34 7.77
CA PRO A 330 -6.52 2.57 7.34
C PRO A 330 -6.44 2.59 5.80
N ILE A 331 -7.60 2.51 5.15
CA ILE A 331 -7.72 2.76 3.72
C ILE A 331 -7.78 4.28 3.60
N MET A 332 -6.75 4.89 3.02
CA MET A 332 -6.79 6.29 2.64
C MET A 332 -7.46 6.36 1.28
N PHE A 333 -8.43 7.25 1.13
CA PHE A 333 -9.09 7.49 -0.14
C PHE A 333 -8.13 8.12 -1.13
N GLU A 334 -8.24 7.73 -2.40
CA GLU A 334 -7.57 8.37 -3.52
C GLU A 334 -8.49 9.42 -4.16
N GLU A 335 -7.92 10.40 -4.88
CA GLU A 335 -8.72 11.36 -5.66
C GLU A 335 -9.56 10.61 -6.70
N GLY A 336 -10.89 10.62 -6.51
CA GLY A 336 -11.86 9.95 -7.37
C GLY A 336 -12.55 8.74 -6.75
N ASP A 337 -12.22 8.37 -5.51
CA ASP A 337 -13.05 7.47 -4.71
C ASP A 337 -14.38 8.16 -4.32
N ASP A 338 -15.42 7.36 -4.08
CA ASP A 338 -16.71 7.86 -3.58
C ASP A 338 -16.51 8.74 -2.34
N GLU A 339 -17.23 9.86 -2.28
CA GLU A 339 -17.14 10.85 -1.19
C GLU A 339 -17.59 10.26 0.17
N PHE A 340 -18.20 9.07 0.18
CA PHE A 340 -18.79 8.44 1.36
C PHE A 340 -18.28 7.00 1.59
N ILE A 341 -17.99 6.65 2.86
CA ILE A 341 -17.83 5.25 3.30
C ILE A 341 -19.13 4.76 3.91
N TYR A 342 -19.54 3.57 3.52
CA TYR A 342 -20.65 2.86 4.14
C TYR A 342 -20.14 1.78 5.10
N PHE A 343 -20.69 1.74 6.32
CA PHE A 343 -20.43 0.62 7.22
C PHE A 343 -21.05 -0.66 6.64
N LYS A 344 -20.23 -1.66 6.33
CA LYS A 344 -20.70 -2.98 5.86
C LYS A 344 -21.75 -3.61 6.78
N ASN A 345 -21.67 -3.33 8.08
CA ASN A 345 -22.58 -3.82 9.11
C ASN A 345 -23.20 -2.67 9.91
N TYR A 346 -23.73 -1.63 9.25
CA TYR A 346 -24.46 -0.54 9.93
C TYR A 346 -25.56 -1.04 10.87
N LYS A 347 -26.23 -2.16 10.52
CA LYS A 347 -27.21 -2.82 11.40
C LYS A 347 -26.69 -3.17 12.79
N ASN A 348 -25.39 -3.42 12.95
CA ASN A 348 -24.77 -3.76 14.24
C ASN A 348 -24.48 -2.53 15.13
N THR A 349 -24.59 -1.31 14.59
CA THR A 349 -24.46 -0.08 15.39
C THR A 349 -25.79 0.34 16.00
N LYS A 350 -26.91 -0.21 15.52
CA LYS A 350 -28.22 0.00 16.12
C LYS A 350 -28.27 -0.74 17.45
N ARG A 351 -28.57 -0.03 18.53
CA ARG A 351 -28.97 -0.68 19.79
C ARG A 351 -30.19 -1.55 19.47
N ILE A 352 -30.10 -2.83 19.82
CA ILE A 352 -31.22 -3.75 19.67
C ILE A 352 -32.36 -3.19 20.55
N PRO A 353 -33.55 -2.90 19.99
CA PRO A 353 -34.59 -2.15 20.66
C PRO A 353 -35.10 -2.86 21.91
N ILE A 354 -35.07 -4.19 21.93
CA ILE A 354 -35.42 -5.03 23.06
C ILE A 354 -34.37 -6.13 23.16
N VAL A 355 -33.69 -6.22 24.30
CA VAL A 355 -32.82 -7.34 24.63
C VAL A 355 -33.47 -8.07 25.80
N ILE A 356 -34.00 -9.26 25.52
CA ILE A 356 -34.55 -10.14 26.56
C ILE A 356 -33.39 -10.98 27.08
N TYR A 357 -32.94 -10.68 28.28
CA TYR A 357 -32.07 -11.58 29.04
C TYR A 357 -33.00 -12.55 29.78
N ALA A 358 -33.22 -13.73 29.20
CA ALA A 358 -33.81 -14.83 29.92
C ALA A 358 -32.69 -15.53 30.70
N ASP A 359 -32.67 -15.30 32.01
CA ASP A 359 -31.82 -16.04 32.93
C ASP A 359 -32.48 -17.41 33.13
N PHE A 360 -31.90 -18.44 32.53
CA PHE A 360 -32.21 -19.80 32.97
C PHE A 360 -31.33 -20.04 34.17
N GLU A 361 -31.95 -20.12 35.35
CA GLU A 361 -31.36 -20.64 36.58
C GLU A 361 -30.84 -22.06 36.31
N CYS A 362 -29.67 -22.18 35.69
CA CYS A 362 -28.89 -23.38 35.71
C CYS A 362 -28.15 -23.41 37.04
N ILE A 363 -28.16 -24.55 37.72
CA ILE A 363 -27.26 -24.79 38.86
C ILE A 363 -25.83 -24.61 38.36
N LEU A 364 -25.27 -23.41 38.58
CA LEU A 364 -23.91 -23.09 38.21
C LEU A 364 -22.98 -23.70 39.27
N THR A 365 -22.31 -24.80 38.92
CA THR A 365 -21.11 -25.20 39.66
C THR A 365 -20.13 -24.02 39.61
N PRO A 366 -19.59 -23.56 40.75
CA PRO A 366 -18.74 -22.37 40.78
C PRO A 366 -17.52 -22.59 39.88
N LYS A 367 -17.51 -21.95 38.71
CA LYS A 367 -16.28 -21.75 37.96
C LYS A 367 -15.46 -20.74 38.74
N LYS A 368 -14.32 -21.19 39.26
CA LYS A 368 -13.33 -20.29 39.86
C LYS A 368 -13.10 -19.13 38.88
N PRO A 369 -13.14 -17.87 39.35
CA PRO A 369 -12.80 -16.74 38.51
C PRO A 369 -11.42 -17.00 37.90
N ASN A 370 -11.28 -16.64 36.62
CA ASN A 370 -9.98 -16.69 35.96
C ASN A 370 -9.01 -15.91 36.87
N GLU A 371 -7.93 -16.55 37.35
CA GLU A 371 -7.08 -16.04 38.45
C GLU A 371 -6.50 -14.63 38.20
N TYR A 372 -6.63 -14.14 36.97
CA TYR A 372 -6.14 -12.87 36.48
C TYR A 372 -7.14 -11.70 36.58
N ILE A 373 -8.40 -11.97 36.90
CA ILE A 373 -9.41 -10.94 37.18
C ILE A 373 -9.76 -11.03 38.67
N GLN A 374 -9.00 -10.34 39.51
CA GLN A 374 -9.45 -10.09 40.88
C GLN A 374 -10.64 -9.13 40.83
N SER A 375 -11.75 -9.60 41.38
CA SER A 375 -13.01 -8.88 41.55
C SER A 375 -12.84 -7.40 41.87
N CYS A 376 -13.57 -6.55 41.15
CA CYS A 376 -13.78 -5.16 41.58
C CYS A 376 -14.94 -5.12 42.57
N GLU A 377 -14.72 -4.58 43.77
CA GLU A 377 -15.82 -4.20 44.67
C GLU A 377 -16.67 -3.11 44.01
N LYS A 378 -17.98 -3.35 43.92
CA LYS A 378 -18.95 -2.31 43.56
C LYS A 378 -18.98 -1.27 44.69
N LYS A 379 -18.36 -0.10 44.48
CA LYS A 379 -18.67 1.07 45.31
C LYS A 379 -20.11 1.50 45.02
N LYS A 380 -21.03 1.25 45.98
CA LYS A 380 -22.37 1.87 46.00
C LYS A 380 -22.17 3.39 46.13
N LYS A 381 -22.54 4.15 45.10
CA LYS A 381 -22.79 5.60 45.25
C LYS A 381 -24.22 5.76 45.74
N ASN A 382 -24.39 5.96 47.04
CA ASN A 382 -25.60 6.55 47.60
C ASN A 382 -25.38 8.06 47.67
N THR A 383 -25.91 8.81 46.70
CA THR A 383 -26.27 10.22 46.92
C THR A 383 -27.46 10.56 46.01
N CYS A 384 -28.66 10.55 46.60
CA CYS A 384 -29.81 11.26 46.04
C CYS A 384 -29.54 12.76 46.13
N TYR A 385 -29.71 13.47 45.02
CA TYR A 385 -29.89 14.92 45.04
C TYR A 385 -31.37 15.19 44.85
N THR A 386 -32.04 15.63 45.91
CA THR A 386 -33.34 16.30 45.85
C THR A 386 -33.12 17.74 45.39
N PHE A 387 -33.74 18.11 44.28
CA PHE A 387 -33.94 19.51 43.91
C PHE A 387 -35.31 19.92 44.47
N ALA A 388 -35.33 20.99 45.26
CA ALA A 388 -36.49 21.84 45.45
C ALA A 388 -36.36 23.04 44.51
#